data_AF-A0A7J6RTS2-F1
#
_entry.id   AF-A0A7J6RTS2-F1
#
_cell.length_a   1.000
_cell.length_b   1.000
_cell.length_c   1.000
_cell.angle_alpha   90.00
_cell.angle_beta   90.00
_cell.angle_gamma   90.00
#
_symmetry.space_group_name_H-M   'P 1'
#
loop_
_entity.id
_entity.type
_entity.pdbx_description
1 polymer ?
#
loop_
_entity_poly.entity_id
_entity_poly.type
_entity_poly.pdbx_seq_one_letter_code
_entity_poly.pdbx_strand_id
1 'polypeptide(L)'
;RGTRKVKLYFVIGDTTELASGERTSLETEKAQYGDIHELTGFKDGYSRLGLKVIETFKGAQQLFGKFRLLLKTDTDSYVHIQRLISALEEKGAFELARIYAGEFWWGLPILQESLKASTGLKDYPVNARGAGYVLSFDLVQFLAEATLPFKESEAEDAMIGTYLAPFEFTRIDYN
;
A
#
# COMPACT_ATOMS: atom_id res chain seq x y z
N ARG A 1 -26.12 -0.45 13.05
CA ARG A 1 -24.70 -0.45 12.61
C ARG A 1 -24.70 -0.39 11.09
N GLY A 2 -24.05 0.61 10.49
CA GLY A 2 -24.07 0.80 9.03
C GLY A 2 -23.35 -0.33 8.29
N THR A 3 -23.78 -0.63 7.06
CA THR A 3 -23.11 -1.60 6.18
C THR A 3 -21.77 -1.03 5.70
N ARG A 4 -20.66 -1.74 5.93
CA ARG A 4 -19.35 -1.40 5.37
C ARG A 4 -19.25 -1.92 3.93
N LYS A 5 -18.74 -1.10 3.02
CA LYS A 5 -18.45 -1.51 1.64
C LYS A 5 -16.96 -1.84 1.53
N VAL A 6 -16.65 -2.98 0.92
CA VAL A 6 -15.29 -3.41 0.61
C VAL A 6 -15.14 -3.43 -0.91
N LYS A 7 -14.02 -2.92 -1.40
CA LYS A 7 -13.62 -2.96 -2.80
C LYS A 7 -12.23 -3.61 -2.86
N LEU A 8 -12.04 -4.51 -3.82
CA LEU A 8 -10.77 -5.16 -4.12
C LEU A 8 -10.35 -4.69 -5.49
N TYR A 9 -9.08 -4.31 -5.63
CA TYR A 9 -8.49 -3.91 -6.90
C TYR A 9 -7.08 -4.46 -7.01
N PHE A 10 -6.71 -4.87 -8.22
CA PHE A 10 -5.34 -5.20 -8.61
C PHE A 10 -4.69 -3.98 -9.27
N VAL A 11 -3.46 -3.66 -8.88
CA VAL A 11 -2.72 -2.54 -9.47
C VAL A 11 -1.54 -3.06 -10.27
N ILE A 12 -1.53 -2.74 -11.55
CA ILE A 12 -0.52 -3.18 -12.51
C ILE A 12 0.22 -1.98 -13.11
N GLY A 13 1.47 -2.18 -13.54
CA GLY A 13 2.18 -1.20 -14.34
C GLY A 13 1.63 -1.06 -15.75
N ASP A 14 2.28 -0.22 -16.54
CA ASP A 14 1.96 0.05 -17.94
C ASP A 14 2.00 -1.21 -18.80
N THR A 15 1.00 -1.36 -19.66
CA THR A 15 0.78 -2.56 -20.45
C THR A 15 1.01 -2.35 -21.95
N THR A 16 1.58 -1.20 -22.34
CA THR A 16 1.82 -0.86 -23.75
C THR A 16 2.83 -1.78 -24.44
N GLU A 17 3.75 -2.37 -23.66
CA GLU A 17 4.77 -3.32 -24.15
C GLU A 17 4.30 -4.80 -24.14
N LEU A 18 3.06 -5.10 -23.73
CA LEU A 18 2.55 -6.47 -23.72
C LEU A 18 2.42 -7.07 -25.13
N ALA A 19 2.63 -8.37 -25.24
CA ALA A 19 2.34 -9.08 -26.48
C ALA A 19 0.84 -9.02 -26.80
N SER A 20 0.47 -9.11 -28.08
CA SER A 20 -0.93 -8.97 -28.53
C SER A 20 -1.90 -9.95 -27.84
N GLY A 21 -1.45 -11.18 -27.58
CA GLY A 21 -2.22 -12.19 -26.84
C GLY A 21 -2.45 -11.79 -25.38
N GLU A 22 -1.40 -11.36 -24.68
CA GLU A 22 -1.48 -10.92 -23.28
C GLU A 22 -2.36 -9.68 -23.12
N ARG A 23 -2.23 -8.72 -24.03
CA ARG A 23 -3.09 -7.53 -24.07
C ARG A 23 -4.56 -7.90 -24.27
N THR A 24 -4.84 -8.85 -25.16
CA THR A 24 -6.22 -9.31 -25.39
C THR A 24 -6.81 -10.00 -24.15
N SER A 25 -6.01 -10.83 -23.48
CA SER A 25 -6.39 -11.46 -22.21
C SER A 25 -6.67 -10.41 -21.13
N LEU A 26 -5.78 -9.43 -20.96
CA LEU A 26 -5.94 -8.35 -19.99
C LEU A 26 -7.20 -7.52 -20.25
N GLU A 27 -7.46 -7.11 -21.49
CA GLU A 27 -8.66 -6.34 -21.80
C GLU A 27 -9.95 -7.14 -21.58
N THR A 28 -9.90 -8.46 -21.79
CA THR A 28 -11.01 -9.37 -21.46
C THR A 28 -11.23 -9.44 -19.95
N GLU A 29 -10.16 -9.58 -19.16
CA GLU A 29 -10.23 -9.61 -17.69
C GLU A 29 -10.75 -8.29 -17.11
N LYS A 30 -10.24 -7.16 -17.59
CA LYS A 30 -10.73 -5.81 -17.25
C LYS A 30 -12.22 -5.67 -17.53
N ALA A 31 -12.67 -6.09 -18.72
CA ALA A 31 -14.08 -6.00 -19.11
C ALA A 31 -14.98 -6.91 -18.27
N GLN A 32 -14.47 -8.06 -17.83
CA GLN A 32 -15.22 -9.03 -17.04
C GLN A 32 -15.38 -8.61 -15.57
N TYR A 33 -14.32 -8.11 -14.94
CA TYR A 33 -14.29 -7.91 -13.49
C TYR A 33 -14.26 -6.43 -13.05
N GLY A 34 -13.69 -5.53 -13.85
CA GLY A 34 -13.66 -4.09 -13.56
C GLY A 34 -12.86 -3.71 -12.30
N ASP A 35 -11.94 -4.57 -11.86
CA ASP A 35 -11.15 -4.44 -10.64
C ASP A 35 -9.64 -4.31 -10.89
N ILE A 36 -9.23 -4.02 -12.13
CA ILE A 36 -7.83 -3.75 -12.47
C ILE A 36 -7.63 -2.24 -12.65
N HIS A 37 -6.65 -1.70 -11.94
CA HIS A 37 -6.14 -0.35 -12.12
C HIS A 37 -4.75 -0.39 -12.77
N GLU A 38 -4.64 0.16 -13.97
CA GLU A 38 -3.38 0.27 -14.70
C GLU A 38 -2.73 1.63 -14.46
N LEU A 39 -1.48 1.61 -14.02
CA LEU A 39 -0.64 2.80 -13.85
C LEU A 39 0.01 3.16 -15.20
N THR A 40 -0.70 3.94 -16.02
CA THR A 40 -0.20 4.36 -17.34
C THR A 40 1.15 5.08 -17.24
N GLY A 41 2.12 4.68 -18.06
CA GLY A 41 3.49 5.17 -18.05
C GLY A 41 4.39 4.60 -16.94
N PHE A 42 3.86 3.78 -16.03
CA PHE A 42 4.65 3.15 -14.97
C PHE A 42 5.21 1.81 -15.41
N LYS A 43 6.49 1.79 -15.83
CA LYS A 43 7.18 0.51 -16.08
C LYS A 43 7.38 -0.26 -14.77
N ASP A 44 6.72 -1.41 -14.67
CA ASP A 44 6.77 -2.28 -13.49
C ASP A 44 8.15 -2.92 -13.32
N GLY A 45 8.54 -3.18 -12.08
CA GLY A 45 9.84 -3.73 -11.76
C GLY A 45 10.10 -3.75 -10.25
N TYR A 46 10.81 -4.77 -9.80
CA TYR A 46 11.06 -5.02 -8.38
C TYR A 46 11.76 -3.83 -7.67
N SER A 47 12.71 -3.19 -8.34
CA SER A 47 13.40 -2.00 -7.80
C SER A 47 12.49 -0.78 -7.61
N ARG A 48 11.31 -0.78 -8.23
CA ARG A 48 10.35 0.34 -8.22
C ARG A 48 9.11 0.08 -7.37
N LEU A 49 9.08 -1.01 -6.59
CA LEU A 49 7.92 -1.36 -5.75
C LEU A 49 7.50 -0.22 -4.83
N GLY A 50 8.45 0.46 -4.19
CA GLY A 50 8.18 1.63 -3.37
C GLY A 50 7.40 2.73 -4.12
N LEU A 51 7.85 3.07 -5.33
CA LEU A 51 7.15 4.06 -6.15
C LEU A 51 5.80 3.54 -6.65
N LYS A 52 5.70 2.26 -7.00
CA LYS A 52 4.43 1.63 -7.40
C LYS A 52 3.37 1.79 -6.31
N VAL A 53 3.75 1.64 -5.04
CA VAL A 53 2.84 1.86 -3.90
C VAL A 53 2.38 3.31 -3.80
N ILE A 54 3.28 4.27 -3.98
CA ILE A 54 2.90 5.71 -3.98
C ILE A 54 1.94 6.02 -5.13
N GLU A 55 2.19 5.50 -6.33
CA GLU A 55 1.28 5.64 -7.47
C GLU A 55 -0.06 4.92 -7.25
N THR A 56 -0.03 3.76 -6.57
CA THR A 56 -1.25 3.05 -6.14
C THR A 56 -2.10 3.91 -5.21
N PHE A 57 -1.48 4.64 -4.27
CA PHE A 57 -2.19 5.55 -3.37
C PHE A 57 -2.83 6.73 -4.09
N LYS A 58 -2.16 7.29 -5.12
CA LYS A 58 -2.74 8.32 -5.99
C LYS A 58 -3.94 7.77 -6.78
N GLY A 59 -3.76 6.59 -7.39
CA GLY A 59 -4.81 5.90 -8.14
C GLY A 59 -6.03 5.59 -7.27
N ALA A 60 -5.84 5.10 -6.04
CA ALA A 60 -6.92 4.82 -5.10
C ALA A 60 -7.76 6.07 -4.78
N GLN A 61 -7.12 7.23 -4.63
CA GLN A 61 -7.84 8.50 -4.41
C GLN A 61 -8.62 8.95 -5.63
N GLN A 62 -8.05 8.78 -6.82
CA GLN A 62 -8.74 9.12 -8.07
C GLN A 62 -9.95 8.21 -8.32
N LEU A 63 -9.83 6.91 -8.04
CA LEU A 63 -10.89 5.93 -8.27
C LEU A 63 -12.02 6.00 -7.25
N PHE A 64 -11.69 6.19 -5.97
CA PHE A 64 -12.67 6.04 -4.88
C PHE A 64 -13.00 7.35 -4.16
N GLY A 65 -12.30 8.45 -4.46
CA GLY A 65 -12.37 9.67 -3.68
C GLY A 65 -11.94 9.40 -2.24
N LYS A 66 -12.84 9.65 -1.28
CA LYS A 66 -12.59 9.37 0.14
C LYS A 66 -13.02 7.96 0.51
N PHE A 67 -12.09 7.18 1.06
CA PHE A 67 -12.37 5.90 1.73
C PHE A 67 -11.99 6.00 3.21
N ARG A 68 -12.21 4.94 3.97
CA ARG A 68 -11.91 4.94 5.42
C ARG A 68 -10.57 4.31 5.75
N LEU A 69 -10.32 3.15 5.16
CA LEU A 69 -9.11 2.35 5.32
C LEU A 69 -8.76 1.75 3.96
N LEU A 70 -7.47 1.63 3.69
CA LEU A 70 -6.89 0.92 2.55
C LEU A 70 -6.01 -0.18 3.11
N LEU A 71 -6.22 -1.42 2.67
CA LEU A 71 -5.30 -2.52 2.90
C LEU A 71 -4.40 -2.64 1.66
N LYS A 72 -3.07 -2.51 1.84
CA LYS A 72 -2.10 -3.01 0.87
C LYS A 72 -1.73 -4.44 1.27
N THR A 73 -1.71 -5.33 0.30
CA THR A 73 -1.26 -6.72 0.43
C THR A 73 -0.69 -7.17 -0.91
N ASP A 74 0.13 -8.22 -0.91
CA ASP A 74 0.66 -8.82 -2.13
C ASP A 74 -0.29 -9.88 -2.71
N THR A 75 -0.10 -10.20 -3.99
CA THR A 75 -0.96 -11.14 -4.72
C THR A 75 -0.78 -12.59 -4.29
N ASP A 76 0.29 -12.89 -3.57
CA ASP A 76 0.61 -14.19 -2.97
C ASP A 76 0.19 -14.29 -1.49
N SER A 77 -0.54 -13.28 -0.98
CA SER A 77 -1.04 -13.25 0.39
C SER A 77 -2.52 -13.64 0.48
N TYR A 78 -2.90 -14.32 1.57
CA TYR A 78 -4.30 -14.63 1.87
C TYR A 78 -4.87 -13.67 2.92
N VAL A 79 -5.99 -13.02 2.60
CA VAL A 79 -6.66 -12.09 3.52
C VAL A 79 -8.03 -12.64 3.95
N HIS A 80 -8.17 -12.95 5.23
CA HIS A 80 -9.48 -13.28 5.82
C HIS A 80 -10.27 -11.98 6.11
N ILE A 81 -10.93 -11.41 5.09
CA ILE A 81 -11.59 -10.09 5.14
C ILE A 81 -12.53 -9.92 6.34
N GLN A 82 -13.38 -10.90 6.65
CA GLN A 82 -14.31 -10.80 7.77
C GLN A 82 -13.61 -10.68 9.13
N ARG A 83 -12.52 -11.44 9.35
CA ARG A 83 -11.72 -11.36 10.58
C ARG A 83 -10.97 -10.04 10.66
N LEU A 84 -10.39 -9.59 9.54
CA LEU A 84 -9.71 -8.29 9.47
C LEU A 84 -10.67 -7.15 9.84
N ILE A 85 -11.87 -7.11 9.25
CA ILE A 85 -12.87 -6.09 9.56
C ILE A 85 -13.27 -6.15 11.03
N SER A 86 -13.55 -7.35 11.57
CA SER A 86 -13.94 -7.52 12.97
C SER A 86 -12.85 -7.01 13.92
N ALA A 87 -11.58 -7.35 13.66
CA ALA A 87 -10.45 -6.87 14.46
C ALA A 87 -10.30 -5.34 14.39
N LEU A 88 -10.45 -4.74 13.20
CA LEU A 88 -10.42 -3.29 13.03
C LEU A 88 -11.60 -2.60 13.76
N GLU A 89 -12.78 -3.20 13.77
CA GLU A 89 -13.93 -2.71 14.53
C GLU A 89 -13.70 -2.75 16.03
N GLU A 90 -13.20 -3.87 16.56
CA GLU A 90 -12.88 -4.05 17.98
C GLU A 90 -11.84 -3.04 18.47
N LYS A 91 -10.88 -2.67 17.62
CA LYS A 91 -9.88 -1.63 17.92
C LYS A 91 -10.38 -0.21 17.66
N GLY A 92 -11.62 -0.02 17.25
CA GLY A 92 -12.19 1.30 16.95
C GLY A 92 -11.56 1.98 15.72
N ALA A 93 -10.89 1.22 14.84
CA ALA A 93 -10.09 1.76 13.73
C ALA A 93 -10.91 2.61 12.75
N PHE A 94 -12.24 2.44 12.72
CA PHE A 94 -13.15 3.19 11.87
C PHE A 94 -13.59 4.54 12.44
N GLU A 95 -13.28 4.84 13.70
CA GLU A 95 -13.57 6.13 14.35
C GLU A 95 -12.29 6.96 14.63
N LEU A 96 -11.11 6.34 14.54
CA LEU A 96 -9.81 6.96 14.86
C LEU A 96 -9.09 7.55 13.63
N ALA A 97 -8.47 8.71 13.76
CA ALA A 97 -7.66 9.31 12.68
C ALA A 97 -6.26 8.68 12.59
N ARG A 98 -5.63 8.82 11.41
CA ARG A 98 -4.22 8.46 11.17
C ARG A 98 -3.88 7.03 11.58
N ILE A 99 -4.67 6.06 11.14
CA ILE A 99 -4.43 4.63 11.41
C ILE A 99 -3.30 4.11 10.53
N TYR A 100 -2.31 3.52 11.17
CA TYR A 100 -1.36 2.60 10.55
C TYR A 100 -1.42 1.27 11.31
N ALA A 101 -1.99 0.24 10.67
CA ALA A 101 -2.18 -1.07 11.28
C ALA A 101 -1.43 -2.16 10.52
N GLY A 102 -0.97 -3.17 11.24
CA GLY A 102 -0.20 -4.28 10.69
C GLY A 102 0.55 -5.01 11.78
N GLU A 103 1.45 -5.89 11.37
CA GLU A 103 2.38 -6.55 12.28
C GLU A 103 3.65 -5.71 12.36
N PHE A 104 3.90 -5.04 13.48
CA PHE A 104 4.99 -4.08 13.58
C PHE A 104 6.30 -4.69 14.08
N TRP A 105 7.41 -4.12 13.59
CA TRP A 105 8.76 -4.42 14.05
C TRP A 105 9.64 -3.18 13.86
N TRP A 106 10.79 -3.13 14.54
CA TRP A 106 11.76 -2.03 14.47
C TRP A 106 13.09 -2.44 15.08
N GLY A 107 14.12 -1.62 14.87
CA GLY A 107 15.41 -1.73 15.57
C GLY A 107 16.29 -2.89 15.11
N LEU A 108 15.89 -3.62 14.06
CA LEU A 108 16.73 -4.61 13.41
C LEU A 108 17.56 -3.95 12.30
N PRO A 109 18.77 -4.46 12.00
CA PRO A 109 19.59 -3.93 10.92
C PRO A 109 18.86 -3.97 9.58
N ILE A 110 18.93 -2.88 8.82
CA ILE A 110 18.40 -2.83 7.46
C ILE A 110 19.20 -3.80 6.59
N LEU A 111 18.48 -4.65 5.86
CA LEU A 111 19.11 -5.63 4.94
C LEU A 111 19.15 -5.12 3.50
N GLN A 112 18.19 -4.28 3.08
CA GLN A 112 18.16 -3.75 1.72
C GLN A 112 19.09 -2.55 1.57
N GLU A 113 20.07 -2.68 0.68
CA GLU A 113 21.04 -1.61 0.39
C GLU A 113 20.39 -0.38 -0.22
N SER A 114 19.33 -0.54 -1.03
CA SER A 114 18.59 0.60 -1.57
C SER A 114 17.93 1.43 -0.48
N LEU A 115 17.37 0.79 0.56
CA LEU A 115 16.76 1.51 1.68
C LEU A 115 17.82 2.25 2.49
N LYS A 116 18.99 1.64 2.73
CA LYS A 116 20.13 2.33 3.37
C LYS A 116 20.58 3.53 2.56
N ALA A 117 20.79 3.37 1.25
CA ALA A 117 21.23 4.43 0.37
C ALA A 117 20.20 5.58 0.30
N SER A 118 18.92 5.24 0.31
CA SER A 118 17.84 6.21 0.27
C SER A 118 17.69 6.98 1.58
N THR A 119 17.81 6.31 2.73
CA THR A 119 17.44 6.90 4.03
C THR A 119 18.62 7.31 4.90
N GLY A 120 19.80 6.71 4.68
CA GLY A 120 20.95 6.82 5.58
C GLY A 120 20.79 6.07 6.90
N LEU A 121 19.69 5.33 7.09
CA LEU A 121 19.41 4.57 8.30
C LEU A 121 20.24 3.28 8.36
N LYS A 122 20.55 2.85 9.58
CA LYS A 122 21.21 1.56 9.85
C LYS A 122 20.23 0.48 10.28
N ASP A 123 19.24 0.89 11.07
CA ASP A 123 18.22 0.01 11.63
C ASP A 123 16.84 0.45 11.16
N TYR A 124 15.91 -0.50 11.00
CA TYR A 124 14.55 -0.19 10.58
C TYR A 124 13.86 0.72 11.61
N PRO A 125 13.22 1.81 11.16
CA PRO A 125 12.27 2.54 12.00
C PRO A 125 11.03 1.67 12.26
N VAL A 126 10.08 2.17 13.04
CA VAL A 126 8.80 1.48 13.25
C VAL A 126 8.06 1.32 11.93
N ASN A 127 7.91 0.08 11.46
CA ASN A 127 7.16 -0.25 10.25
C ASN A 127 6.31 -1.50 10.43
N ALA A 128 5.23 -1.62 9.66
CA ALA A 128 4.50 -2.88 9.50
C ALA A 128 5.24 -3.75 8.47
N ARG A 129 5.30 -5.06 8.68
CA ARG A 129 6.08 -5.99 7.84
C ARG A 129 5.23 -6.80 6.85
N GLY A 130 5.81 -7.05 5.67
CA GLY A 130 5.69 -8.25 4.83
C GLY A 130 4.31 -8.66 4.29
N ALA A 131 3.35 -9.04 5.15
CA ALA A 131 2.10 -9.65 4.71
C ALA A 131 1.02 -8.63 4.29
N GLY A 132 1.21 -7.36 4.66
CA GLY A 132 0.29 -6.28 4.35
C GLY A 132 0.08 -5.34 5.53
N TYR A 133 -0.47 -4.18 5.21
CA TYR A 133 -0.73 -3.13 6.18
C TYR A 133 -1.97 -2.33 5.81
N VAL A 134 -2.60 -1.76 6.83
CA VAL A 134 -3.77 -0.90 6.68
C VAL A 134 -3.41 0.54 6.98
N LEU A 135 -3.77 1.44 6.07
CA LEU A 135 -3.65 2.89 6.25
C LEU A 135 -5.03 3.54 6.23
N SER A 136 -5.26 4.55 7.06
CA SER A 136 -6.41 5.45 6.89
C SER A 136 -6.20 6.40 5.71
N PHE A 137 -7.32 6.92 5.19
CA PHE A 137 -7.31 7.81 4.04
C PHE A 137 -6.44 9.06 4.24
N ASP A 138 -6.38 9.64 5.43
CA ASP A 138 -5.53 10.80 5.73
C ASP A 138 -4.03 10.49 5.56
N LEU A 139 -3.56 9.32 5.98
CA LEU A 139 -2.17 8.88 5.75
C LEU A 139 -1.92 8.56 4.27
N VAL A 140 -2.88 7.91 3.60
CA VAL A 140 -2.78 7.65 2.15
C VAL A 140 -2.73 8.96 1.37
N GLN A 141 -3.55 9.94 1.75
CA GLN A 141 -3.58 11.28 1.17
C GLN A 141 -2.24 11.98 1.36
N PHE A 142 -1.74 12.01 2.61
CA PHE A 142 -0.45 12.60 2.93
C PHE A 142 0.70 12.04 2.08
N LEU A 143 0.75 10.72 1.89
CA LEU A 143 1.79 10.08 1.09
C LEU A 143 1.61 10.33 -0.41
N ALA A 144 0.39 10.28 -0.93
CA ALA A 144 0.15 10.48 -2.36
C ALA A 144 0.35 11.93 -2.83
N GLU A 145 0.07 12.90 -1.96
CA GLU A 145 0.12 14.34 -2.23
C GLU A 145 1.46 14.98 -1.83
N ALA A 146 2.49 14.16 -1.52
CA ALA A 146 3.83 14.65 -1.20
C ALA A 146 4.35 15.59 -2.32
N THR A 147 4.72 16.81 -1.94
CA THR A 147 5.13 17.86 -2.89
C THR A 147 6.55 17.66 -3.44
N LEU A 148 7.34 16.82 -2.76
CA LEU A 148 8.66 16.41 -3.19
C LEU A 148 8.67 14.89 -3.44
N PRO A 149 9.45 14.42 -4.42
CA PRO A 149 9.53 13.00 -4.72
C PRO A 149 10.19 12.24 -3.57
N PHE A 150 9.62 11.08 -3.26
CA PHE A 150 10.27 10.10 -2.39
C PHE A 150 11.46 9.45 -3.10
N LYS A 151 12.46 9.04 -2.33
CA LYS A 151 13.56 8.24 -2.85
C LYS A 151 13.10 6.79 -3.03
N GLU A 152 13.51 6.15 -4.13
CA GLU A 152 13.09 4.79 -4.45
C GLU A 152 13.80 3.72 -3.58
N SER A 153 13.09 2.63 -3.31
CA SER A 153 13.61 1.36 -2.77
C SER A 153 12.59 0.25 -3.06
N GLU A 154 13.09 -0.98 -3.21
CA GLU A 154 12.25 -2.19 -3.30
C GLU A 154 11.59 -2.55 -1.96
N ALA A 155 12.11 -2.07 -0.83
CA ALA A 155 11.60 -2.37 0.52
C ALA A 155 10.39 -1.49 0.85
N GLU A 156 9.26 -1.74 0.18
CA GLU A 156 8.11 -0.82 0.18
C GLU A 156 7.47 -0.69 1.57
N ASP A 157 7.36 -1.79 2.31
CA ASP A 157 6.77 -1.82 3.66
C ASP A 157 7.61 -1.01 4.66
N ALA A 158 8.93 -1.18 4.62
CA ALA A 158 9.89 -0.41 5.38
C ALA A 158 9.96 1.06 4.95
N MET A 159 9.78 1.35 3.65
CA MET A 159 9.65 2.71 3.13
C MET A 159 8.45 3.43 3.73
N ILE A 160 7.27 2.80 3.74
CA ILE A 160 6.06 3.41 4.35
C ILE A 160 6.29 3.73 5.82
N GLY A 161 6.86 2.80 6.58
CA GLY A 161 7.22 3.07 7.97
C GLY A 161 8.24 4.20 8.12
N THR A 162 9.24 4.27 7.23
CA THR A 162 10.24 5.34 7.24
C THR A 162 9.62 6.71 6.96
N TYR A 163 8.70 6.81 6.01
CA TYR A 163 8.07 8.08 5.65
C TYR A 163 7.10 8.59 6.71
N LEU A 164 6.47 7.66 7.43
CA LEU A 164 5.57 7.97 8.52
C LEU A 164 6.28 8.13 9.87
N ALA A 165 7.53 7.69 10.00
CA ALA A 165 8.31 7.71 11.25
C ALA A 165 8.33 9.06 12.00
N PRO A 166 8.42 10.23 11.34
CA PRO A 166 8.44 11.50 12.06
C PRO A 166 7.04 12.06 12.38
N PHE A 167 5.95 11.37 12.00
CA PHE A 167 4.58 11.83 12.16
C PHE A 167 3.85 11.09 13.28
N GLU A 168 2.92 11.77 13.93
CA GLU A 168 2.02 11.14 14.88
C GLU A 168 0.91 10.37 14.15
N PHE A 169 0.85 9.06 14.39
CA PHE A 169 -0.21 8.20 13.90
C PHE A 169 -0.68 7.23 14.98
N THR A 170 -1.91 6.76 14.84
CA THR A 170 -2.49 5.71 15.67
C THR A 170 -2.01 4.35 15.16
N ARG A 171 -1.08 3.74 15.90
CA ARG A 171 -0.60 2.39 15.61
C ARG A 171 -1.58 1.34 16.12
N ILE A 172 -2.00 0.42 15.25
CA ILE A 172 -2.73 -0.80 15.64
C ILE A 172 -1.83 -2.00 15.33
N ASP A 173 -1.25 -2.57 16.38
CA ASP A 173 -0.33 -3.70 16.28
C ASP A 173 -1.07 -5.03 16.45
N TYR A 174 -0.72 -6.02 15.64
CA TYR A 174 -1.29 -7.38 15.66
C TYR A 174 -0.34 -8.45 16.24
N ASN A 175 0.85 -8.05 16.72
CA ASN A 175 1.70 -8.93 17.54
C ASN A 175 1.09 -9.23 18.92
#